data_AF-A0A943KU46-F1
#
_entry.id   AF-A0A943KU46-F1
#
_cell.length_a   1.000
_cell.length_b   1.000
_cell.length_c   1.000
_cell.angle_alpha   90.00
_cell.angle_beta   90.00
_cell.angle_gamma   90.00
#
_symmetry.space_group_name_H-M   'P 1'
#
loop_
_entity.id
_entity.type
_entity.pdbx_description
1 polymer ?
#
loop_
_entity_poly.entity_id
_entity_poly.type
_entity_poly.pdbx_seq_one_letter_code
_entity_poly.pdbx_strand_id
1 'polypeptide(L)' 'MKILIYILPFIIGASCFIGLSIMGSTINSDGILVEPFFFLIPVGYIFLIIGAFML' A
#
# COMPACT_ATOMS: atom_id res chain seq x y z
N MET A 1 14.84 -13.71 15.05
CA MET A 1 13.52 -13.20 15.49
C MET A 1 13.43 -11.67 15.39
N LYS A 2 14.36 -10.89 15.95
CA LYS A 2 14.32 -9.41 15.91
C LYS A 2 14.27 -8.78 14.50
N ILE A 3 15.08 -9.28 13.56
CA ILE A 3 15.13 -8.74 12.17
C ILE A 3 13.78 -8.80 11.45
N LEU A 4 12.97 -9.83 11.77
CA LEU A 4 11.68 -10.05 11.15
C LEU A 4 10.71 -8.90 11.49
N ILE A 5 10.77 -8.41 12.74
CA ILE A 5 9.94 -7.30 13.22
C ILE A 5 10.29 -5.98 12.54
N TYR A 6 11.57 -5.73 12.25
CA TYR A 6 12.00 -4.50 11.57
C TYR A 6 11.64 -4.51 10.07
N ILE A 7 11.65 -5.68 9.43
CA ILE A 7 11.37 -5.83 8.00
C ILE A 7 9.87 -5.97 7.71
N LEU A 8 9.08 -6.53 8.63
CA LEU A 8 7.64 -6.73 8.46
C LEU A 8 6.86 -5.48 7.99
N PRO A 9 7.03 -4.29 8.59
CA PRO A 9 6.33 -3.08 8.12
C PRO A 9 6.69 -2.70 6.68
N PHE A 10 7.93 -2.94 6.24
CA PHE A 10 8.32 -2.70 4.85
C PHE A 10 7.66 -3.70 3.88
N ILE A 11 7.55 -4.97 4.28
CA ILE A 11 6.86 -6.00 3.48
C ILE A 11 5.37 -5.65 3.34
N ILE A 12 4.73 -5.24 4.44
CA ILE A 12 3.31 -4.84 4.43
C ILE A 12 3.11 -3.57 3.62
N GLY A 13 3.98 -2.56 3.77
CA GLY A 13 3.93 -1.34 2.97
C GLY A 13 4.07 -1.63 1.47
N ALA A 14 5.05 -2.46 1.09
CA ALA A 14 5.28 -2.85 -0.30
C ALA A 14 4.09 -3.63 -0.89
N SER A 15 3.46 -4.53 -0.12
CA SER A 15 2.30 -5.30 -0.60
C SER A 15 1.07 -4.42 -0.87
N CYS A 16 0.90 -3.31 -0.13
CA CYS A 16 -0.13 -2.32 -0.44
C CYS A 16 0.06 -1.70 -1.84
N PHE A 17 1.30 -1.38 -2.24
CA PHE A 17 1.59 -0.84 -3.58
C PHE A 17 1.46 -1.88 -4.68
N ILE A 18 1.81 -3.13 -4.39
CA ILE A 18 1.61 -4.25 -5.33
C ILE A 18 0.11 -4.46 -5.59
N GLY A 19 -0.73 -4.40 -4.56
CA GLY A 19 -2.19 -4.53 -4.69
C GLY A 19 -2.82 -3.46 -5.60
N LEU A 20 -2.33 -2.21 -5.50
CA LEU A 20 -2.74 -1.11 -6.40
C LEU A 20 -2.43 -1.40 -7.87
N SER A 21 -1.30 -2.03 -8.15
CA SER A 21 -0.85 -2.32 -9.51
C SER A 21 -1.67 -3.44 -10.18
N ILE A 22 -2.21 -4.37 -9.39
CA ILE A 22 -2.96 -5.53 -9.89
C ILE A 22 -4.41 -5.18 -10.23
N MET A 23 -5.04 -4.32 -9.42
CA MET A 23 -6.48 -4.05 -9.55
C MET A 23 -6.82 -3.07 -10.68
N GLY A 24 -5.88 -2.20 -11.08
CA GLY A 24 -6.08 -1.23 -12.15
C GLY A 24 -7.16 -0.19 -11.82
N SER A 25 -7.32 0.81 -12.69
CA SER A 25 -8.38 1.83 -12.58
C SER A 25 -9.35 1.69 -13.74
N THR A 26 -10.64 1.89 -13.50
CA THR A 26 -11.66 1.87 -14.55
C THR A 26 -12.45 3.17 -14.56
N ILE A 27 -12.96 3.56 -15.72
CA ILE A 27 -13.85 4.71 -15.87
C ILE A 27 -15.26 4.14 -15.96
N ASN A 28 -16.17 4.59 -15.10
CA ASN A 28 -17.56 4.14 -15.14
C ASN A 28 -18.34 4.81 -16.29
N SER A 29 -19.59 4.39 -16.50
CA SER A 29 -20.47 4.93 -17.54
C SER A 29 -20.74 6.43 -17.43
N ASP A 30 -20.55 7.01 -16.25
CA ASP A 30 -20.77 8.43 -15.95
C ASP A 30 -19.49 9.27 -16.16
N GLY A 31 -18.40 8.65 -16.64
CA GLY A 31 -17.11 9.31 -16.85
C GLY A 31 -16.30 9.51 -15.56
N ILE A 32 -16.73 8.91 -14.44
CA ILE A 32 -16.03 8.99 -13.16
C ILE A 32 -14.95 7.92 -13.10
N LEU A 33 -13.74 8.34 -12.71
CA LEU A 33 -12.63 7.43 -12.44
C LEU A 33 -12.91 6.65 -11.14
N VAL A 34 -12.93 5.34 -11.26
CA VAL A 34 -13.04 4.40 -10.15
C VAL A 34 -11.67 3.78 -9.93
N GLU A 35 -11.01 4.24 -8.88
CA GLU A 35 -9.74 3.66 -8.40
C GLU A 35 -10.02 2.71 -7.25
N PRO A 36 -10.12 1.39 -7.50
CA PRO A 36 -10.23 0.41 -6.44
C PRO A 36 -8.98 0.51 -5.55
N PHE A 37 -9.20 0.45 -4.23
CA PHE A 37 -8.12 0.46 -3.24
C PHE A 37 -7.30 1.75 -3.15
N PHE A 38 -7.80 2.93 -3.56
CA PHE A 38 -7.12 4.22 -3.35
C PHE A 38 -6.60 4.40 -1.90
N PHE A 39 -7.33 3.88 -0.91
CA PHE A 39 -6.93 3.88 0.51
C PHE A 39 -5.62 3.11 0.82
N LEU A 40 -5.19 2.17 -0.04
CA LEU A 40 -3.91 1.46 0.14
C LEU A 40 -2.70 2.37 -0.03
N ILE A 41 -2.82 3.50 -0.74
CA ILE A 41 -1.73 4.48 -0.90
C ILE A 41 -1.33 5.08 0.46
N PRO A 42 -2.22 5.78 1.20
CA PRO A 42 -1.87 6.35 2.50
C PRO A 42 -1.51 5.26 3.52
N VAL A 43 -2.17 4.10 3.50
CA VAL A 43 -1.84 2.98 4.38
C VAL A 43 -0.43 2.45 4.12
N GLY A 44 -0.05 2.26 2.86
CA GLY A 44 1.29 1.82 2.48
C GLY A 44 2.37 2.76 3.00
N TYR A 45 2.19 4.07 2.86
CA TYR A 45 3.11 5.07 3.42
C TYR A 45 3.19 5.02 4.95
N ILE A 46 2.06 4.84 5.65
CA ILE A 46 2.06 4.71 7.13
C ILE A 46 2.94 3.53 7.55
N PHE A 47 2.81 2.36 6.90
CA PHE A 47 3.63 1.20 7.21
C PHE A 47 5.11 1.41 6.89
N LEU A 48 5.44 2.05 5.77
CA LEU A 48 6.83 2.39 5.45
C LEU A 48 7.43 3.36 6.47
N ILE A 49 6.68 4.37 6.91
CA ILE A 49 7.11 5.33 7.93
C ILE A 49 7.34 4.63 9.27
N ILE A 50 6.40 3.77 9.70
CA ILE A 50 6.55 2.98 10.92
C ILE A 50 7.82 2.13 10.85
N GLY A 51 8.06 1.44 9.73
CA GLY A 51 9.27 0.66 9.52
C GLY A 51 10.54 1.50 9.57
N ALA A 52 10.52 2.70 8.98
CA ALA A 52 11.65 3.62 9.00
C ALA A 52 11.96 4.15 10.41
N PHE A 53 10.95 4.36 11.26
CA PHE A 53 11.14 4.70 12.68
C PHE A 53 11.61 3.53 13.54
N MET A 54 11.33 2.30 13.10
CA MET A 54 11.66 1.10 13.86
C MET A 54 13.10 0.65 13.63
N LEU A 55 13.65 0.86 12.43
CA LEU A 55 15.02 0.50 12.04
C LEU A 55 16.08 1.21 12.91
#